data_AF-A0A7V6UWB0-F1
#
_entry.id   AF-A0A7V6UWB0-F1
#
_cell.length_a   1.000
_cell.length_b   1.000
_cell.length_c   1.000
_cell.angle_alpha   90.00
_cell.angle_beta   90.00
_cell.angle_gamma   90.00
#
_symmetry.space_group_name_H-M   'P 1'
#
loop_
_entity.id
_entity.type
_entity.pdbx_description
1 polymer ?
#
loop_
_entity_poly.entity_id
_entity_poly.type
_entity_poly.pdbx_seq_one_letter_code
_entity_poly.pdbx_strand_id
1 'polypeptide(L)'
;MAYNTIAIKKDVDGKPIPQYYNDLQDAYEVLKGRNGASRVELYDASGNPVDLASLINALADLLTAIKDTAGIKKIADALPAGTNNIGKVTVDGSTMEYYGASLNDRPPANTVQVGAIFVVVGNYDVIYQSNGTDWVVIS
;
A
#
# COMPACT_ATOMS: atom_id res chain seq x y z
N MET A 1 48.54 -3.93 22.84
CA MET A 1 49.47 -2.82 23.17
C MET A 1 48.89 -1.55 22.55
N ALA A 2 49.54 -0.39 22.62
CA ALA A 2 49.07 0.78 21.88
C ALA A 2 49.54 0.67 20.42
N TYR A 3 48.74 1.15 19.46
CA TYR A 3 49.04 1.05 18.02
C TYR A 3 50.44 1.58 17.64
N ASN A 4 50.97 2.52 18.41
CA ASN A 4 52.26 3.16 18.19
C ASN A 4 53.48 2.32 18.58
N THR A 5 53.30 1.15 19.22
CA THR A 5 54.40 0.24 19.57
C THR A 5 54.53 -0.96 18.63
N ILE A 6 53.65 -1.08 17.64
CA ILE A 6 53.60 -2.19 16.69
C ILE A 6 54.14 -1.75 15.33
N ALA A 7 54.95 -2.59 14.68
CA ALA A 7 55.51 -2.28 13.37
C ALA A 7 54.44 -2.36 12.27
N ILE A 8 54.36 -1.32 11.44
CA ILE A 8 53.51 -1.30 10.24
C ILE A 8 53.98 -2.32 9.19
N LYS A 9 53.05 -2.85 8.40
CA LYS A 9 53.36 -3.66 7.21
C LYS A 9 53.91 -2.79 6.08
N LYS A 10 54.91 -3.32 5.38
CA LYS A 10 55.59 -2.67 4.26
C LYS A 10 55.61 -3.60 3.05
N ASP A 11 55.73 -3.01 1.87
CA ASP A 11 55.97 -3.73 0.62
C ASP A 11 57.43 -4.20 0.52
N VAL A 12 57.79 -4.80 -0.61
CA VAL A 12 59.13 -5.35 -0.87
C VAL A 12 60.21 -4.26 -0.90
N ASP A 13 59.85 -3.01 -1.16
CA ASP A 13 60.73 -1.84 -1.22
C ASP A 13 60.81 -1.10 0.14
N GLY A 14 60.14 -1.62 1.17
CA GLY A 14 60.09 -1.01 2.50
C GLY A 14 59.11 0.16 2.63
N LYS A 15 58.23 0.40 1.64
CA LYS A 15 57.20 1.44 1.70
C LYS A 15 55.96 0.91 2.42
N PRO A 16 55.27 1.73 3.23
CA PRO A 16 54.02 1.32 3.87
C PRO A 16 52.95 0.92 2.85
N ILE A 17 52.25 -0.18 3.11
CA ILE A 17 51.04 -0.56 2.35
C ILE A 17 49.77 -0.05 3.05
N PRO A 18 48.65 0.10 2.33
CA PRO A 18 47.34 0.35 2.95
C PRO A 18 47.04 -0.71 4.01
N GLN A 19 46.77 -0.26 5.24
CA GLN A 19 46.61 -1.12 6.41
C GLN A 19 45.74 -0.44 7.47
N TYR A 20 45.18 -1.24 8.37
CA TYR A 20 44.49 -0.78 9.56
C TYR A 20 45.03 -1.54 10.78
N TYR A 21 44.91 -0.95 11.98
CA TYR A 21 45.30 -1.63 13.22
C TYR A 21 44.13 -2.44 13.75
N ASN A 22 44.34 -3.73 14.03
CA ASN A 22 43.36 -4.61 14.64
C ASN A 22 43.66 -4.72 16.14
N ASP A 23 42.86 -4.04 16.98
CA ASP A 23 43.03 -4.02 18.44
C ASP A 23 42.90 -5.42 19.09
N LEU A 24 42.13 -6.33 18.48
CA LEU A 24 41.92 -7.69 19.00
C LEU A 24 43.14 -8.58 18.77
N GLN A 25 43.86 -8.36 17.67
CA GLN A 25 45.06 -9.13 17.30
C GLN A 25 46.36 -8.43 17.70
N ASP A 26 46.28 -7.18 18.19
CA ASP A 26 47.44 -6.34 18.51
C ASP A 26 48.42 -6.21 17.33
N ALA A 27 47.88 -6.14 16.11
CA ALA A 27 48.66 -6.21 14.88
C ALA A 27 48.07 -5.36 13.76
N TYR A 28 48.93 -4.86 12.87
CA TYR A 28 48.48 -4.27 11.60
C TYR A 28 48.06 -5.35 10.61
N GLU A 29 46.96 -5.11 9.91
CA GLU A 29 46.45 -5.96 8.84
C GLU A 29 46.37 -5.20 7.52
N VAL A 30 46.54 -5.92 6.40
CA VAL A 30 46.47 -5.32 5.06
C VAL A 30 45.03 -4.91 4.77
N LEU A 31 44.82 -3.64 4.39
CA LEU A 31 43.55 -3.17 3.88
C LEU A 31 43.42 -3.64 2.42
N LYS A 32 42.64 -4.69 2.19
CA LYS A 32 42.42 -5.24 0.85
C LYS A 32 41.32 -4.46 0.12
N GLY A 33 41.68 -3.83 -0.99
CA GLY A 33 40.73 -3.26 -1.95
C GLY A 33 40.09 -4.32 -2.86
N ARG A 34 39.22 -3.88 -3.80
CA ARG A 34 38.70 -4.70 -4.91
C ARG A 34 39.07 -4.00 -6.23
N ASN A 35 39.50 -4.75 -7.24
CA ASN A 35 39.88 -4.24 -8.57
C ASN A 35 40.91 -3.07 -8.54
N GLY A 36 41.88 -3.13 -7.62
CA GLY A 36 42.95 -2.13 -7.52
C GLY A 36 42.56 -0.81 -6.83
N ALA A 37 41.35 -0.70 -6.26
CA ALA A 37 40.92 0.48 -5.50
C ALA A 37 40.58 0.14 -4.05
N SER A 38 40.87 1.06 -3.13
CA SER A 38 40.39 0.99 -1.75
C SER A 38 38.87 0.87 -1.72
N ARG A 39 38.35 -0.12 -1.01
CA ARG A 39 36.91 -0.35 -0.84
C ARG A 39 36.57 -0.23 0.63
N VAL A 40 35.58 0.58 0.94
CA VAL A 40 34.87 0.54 2.22
C VAL A 40 33.71 -0.44 2.03
N GLU A 41 33.62 -1.43 2.90
CA GLU A 41 32.49 -2.35 2.98
C GLU A 41 31.70 -1.98 4.23
N LEU A 42 30.41 -1.73 4.07
CA LEU A 42 29.51 -1.46 5.19
C LEU A 42 29.13 -2.80 5.81
N TYR A 43 29.20 -2.87 7.13
CA TYR A 43 28.77 -4.03 7.89
C TYR A 43 27.58 -3.64 8.77
N ASP A 44 26.66 -4.58 8.98
CA ASP A 44 25.58 -4.42 9.94
C ASP A 44 26.10 -4.53 11.39
N ALA A 45 25.23 -4.34 12.37
CA ALA A 45 25.58 -4.46 13.79
C ALA A 45 26.02 -5.89 14.21
N SER A 46 25.79 -6.89 13.36
CA SER A 46 26.20 -8.28 13.57
C SER A 46 27.50 -8.62 12.83
N GLY A 47 28.11 -7.68 12.10
CA GLY A 47 29.33 -7.89 11.34
C GLY A 47 29.13 -8.59 9.99
N ASN A 48 27.91 -8.61 9.43
CA ASN A 48 27.67 -9.10 8.08
C ASN A 48 27.78 -7.96 7.05
N PRO A 49 28.35 -8.19 5.85
CA PRO A 49 28.37 -7.18 4.80
C PRO A 49 26.95 -6.75 4.37
N VAL A 50 26.76 -5.45 4.19
CA VAL A 50 25.52 -4.88 3.66
C VAL A 50 25.57 -4.87 2.14
N ASP A 51 24.74 -5.70 1.50
CA ASP A 51 24.52 -5.68 0.06
C ASP A 51 23.36 -4.72 -0.29
N LEU A 52 23.71 -3.48 -0.64
CA LEU A 52 22.74 -2.44 -1.01
C LEU A 52 21.91 -2.82 -2.23
N ALA A 53 22.47 -3.55 -3.21
CA ALA A 53 21.74 -3.95 -4.41
C ALA A 53 20.65 -4.97 -4.06
N SER A 54 20.98 -5.94 -3.21
CA SER A 54 20.01 -6.92 -2.70
C SER A 54 18.87 -6.25 -1.94
N LEU A 55 19.18 -5.30 -1.04
CA LEU A 55 18.16 -4.57 -0.28
C LEU A 55 17.24 -3.73 -1.19
N ILE A 56 17.78 -3.06 -2.21
CA ILE A 56 17.00 -2.28 -3.17
C ILE A 56 16.07 -3.18 -3.98
N ASN A 57 16.54 -4.34 -4.43
CA ASN A 57 15.71 -5.30 -5.17
C ASN A 57 14.58 -5.85 -4.30
N ALA A 58 14.87 -6.23 -3.04
CA ALA A 58 13.84 -6.70 -2.11
C ALA A 58 12.75 -5.63 -1.85
N LEU A 59 13.15 -4.36 -1.76
CA LEU A 59 12.21 -3.25 -1.64
C LEU A 59 11.38 -3.07 -2.93
N ALA A 60 11.99 -3.15 -4.10
CA ALA A 60 11.32 -3.02 -5.38
C ALA A 60 10.28 -4.15 -5.60
N ASP A 61 10.61 -5.38 -5.22
CA ASP A 61 9.71 -6.53 -5.28
C ASP A 61 8.51 -6.31 -4.35
N LEU A 62 8.75 -5.84 -3.12
CA LEU A 62 7.68 -5.53 -2.17
C LEU A 62 6.75 -4.43 -2.71
N LEU A 63 7.30 -3.36 -3.29
CA LEU A 63 6.52 -2.29 -3.90
C LEU A 63 5.71 -2.76 -5.11
N THR A 64 6.23 -3.72 -5.87
CA THR A 64 5.52 -4.32 -7.01
C THR A 64 4.38 -5.21 -6.53
N ALA A 65 4.61 -6.03 -5.50
CA ALA A 65 3.58 -6.86 -4.89
C ALA A 65 2.41 -6.04 -4.29
N ILE A 66 2.72 -4.85 -3.74
CA ILE A 66 1.68 -3.92 -3.27
C ILE A 66 0.83 -3.39 -4.43
N LYS A 67 1.42 -3.21 -5.63
CA LYS A 67 0.74 -2.69 -6.83
C LYS A 67 -0.04 -3.76 -7.59
N ASP A 68 0.49 -4.98 -7.66
CA ASP A 68 -0.11 -6.08 -8.40
C ASP A 68 -1.14 -6.81 -7.54
N THR A 69 -2.32 -6.20 -7.45
CA THR A 69 -3.63 -6.84 -7.24
C THR A 69 -3.88 -7.66 -5.96
N ALA A 70 -2.89 -7.93 -5.11
CA ALA A 70 -3.07 -8.68 -3.87
C ALA A 70 -3.13 -7.78 -2.62
N GLY A 71 -2.41 -6.65 -2.62
CA GLY A 71 -2.32 -5.76 -1.45
C GLY A 71 -3.41 -4.70 -1.36
N ILE A 72 -3.78 -4.08 -2.50
CA ILE A 72 -4.73 -2.97 -2.55
C ILE A 72 -5.55 -3.10 -3.85
N LYS A 73 -6.86 -3.35 -3.74
CA LYS A 73 -7.77 -3.25 -4.89
C LYS A 73 -8.15 -1.78 -5.07
N LYS A 74 -8.03 -1.26 -6.29
CA LYS A 74 -8.64 0.03 -6.65
C LYS A 74 -10.15 -0.15 -6.75
N ILE A 75 -10.90 0.95 -6.62
CA ILE A 75 -12.36 0.93 -6.81
C ILE A 75 -12.78 0.52 -8.23
N ALA A 76 -11.85 0.61 -9.20
CA ALA A 76 -12.06 0.22 -10.59
C ALA A 76 -11.70 -1.25 -10.89
N ASP A 77 -11.03 -1.95 -9.98
CA ASP A 77 -10.62 -3.33 -10.21
C ASP A 77 -11.83 -4.27 -10.01
N ALA A 78 -11.91 -5.32 -10.83
CA ALA A 78 -12.92 -6.36 -10.66
C ALA A 78 -12.74 -7.06 -9.30
N LEU A 79 -13.85 -7.23 -8.58
CA LEU A 79 -13.88 -7.96 -7.32
C LEU A 79 -13.87 -9.46 -7.58
N PRO A 80 -13.21 -10.28 -6.75
CA PRO A 80 -13.34 -11.72 -6.84
C PRO A 80 -14.81 -12.12 -6.62
N ALA A 81 -15.21 -13.26 -7.17
CA ALA A 81 -16.57 -13.77 -6.96
C ALA A 81 -16.84 -14.04 -5.48
N GLY A 82 -18.04 -13.72 -5.00
CA GLY A 82 -18.48 -13.93 -3.61
C GLY A 82 -18.80 -12.63 -2.85
N THR A 83 -18.95 -12.75 -1.53
CA THR A 83 -19.21 -11.61 -0.64
C THR A 83 -17.91 -10.85 -0.39
N ASN A 84 -17.88 -9.58 -0.82
CA ASN A 84 -16.72 -8.71 -0.67
C ASN A 84 -17.04 -7.58 0.31
N ASN A 85 -16.49 -7.62 1.52
CA ASN A 85 -16.66 -6.57 2.53
C ASN A 85 -15.65 -5.42 2.31
N ILE A 86 -15.85 -4.63 1.26
CA ILE A 86 -14.95 -3.53 0.87
C ILE A 86 -15.42 -2.22 1.52
N GLY A 87 -15.16 -2.08 2.82
CA GLY A 87 -15.51 -0.87 3.58
C GLY A 87 -17.00 -0.46 3.43
N LYS A 88 -17.28 0.82 3.68
CA LYS A 88 -18.62 1.41 3.46
C LYS A 88 -18.70 1.94 2.03
N VAL A 89 -19.16 1.11 1.10
CA VAL A 89 -19.63 1.58 -0.21
C VAL A 89 -20.98 2.26 0.01
N THR A 90 -21.03 3.59 -0.06
CA THR A 90 -22.30 4.32 -0.02
C THR A 90 -22.78 4.46 -1.46
N VAL A 91 -23.92 3.86 -1.77
CA VAL A 91 -24.65 4.15 -3.01
C VAL A 91 -25.40 5.45 -2.71
N ASP A 92 -25.17 6.50 -3.49
CA ASP A 92 -25.77 7.81 -3.23
C ASP A 92 -27.29 7.70 -3.45
N GLY A 93 -28.04 7.66 -2.34
CA GLY A 93 -29.49 7.49 -2.32
C GLY A 93 -29.98 6.06 -2.58
N SER A 94 -31.12 5.73 -1.97
CA SER A 94 -31.92 4.61 -2.44
C SER A 94 -32.71 5.06 -3.67
N THR A 95 -32.66 4.28 -4.74
CA THR A 95 -33.51 4.48 -5.93
C THR A 95 -34.94 3.97 -5.72
N MET A 96 -35.27 3.47 -4.53
CA MET A 96 -36.55 2.85 -4.21
C MET A 96 -37.46 3.71 -3.33
N GLU A 97 -36.95 4.70 -2.58
CA GLU A 97 -37.79 5.54 -1.71
C GLU A 97 -37.77 7.02 -2.12
N TYR A 98 -38.94 7.56 -2.43
CA TYR A 98 -39.15 8.94 -2.81
C TYR A 98 -40.08 9.64 -1.80
N TYR A 99 -39.81 10.92 -1.52
CA TYR A 99 -40.60 11.73 -0.58
C TYR A 99 -40.96 13.08 -1.20
N GLY A 100 -42.15 13.58 -0.91
CA GLY A 100 -42.62 14.88 -1.39
C GLY A 100 -43.51 15.58 -0.37
N ALA A 101 -43.67 16.91 -0.49
CA ALA A 101 -44.62 17.66 0.32
C ALA A 101 -46.06 17.51 -0.19
N SER A 102 -46.21 17.11 -1.46
CA SER A 102 -47.50 16.89 -2.12
C SER A 102 -47.42 15.83 -3.21
N LEU A 103 -48.57 15.43 -3.76
CA LEU A 103 -48.62 14.54 -4.92
C LEU A 103 -47.96 15.10 -6.19
N ASN A 104 -47.76 16.42 -6.27
CA ASN A 104 -47.10 17.05 -7.42
C ASN A 104 -45.59 16.82 -7.43
N ASP A 105 -45.00 16.50 -6.27
CA ASP A 105 -43.57 16.18 -6.15
C ASP A 105 -43.26 14.73 -6.55
N ARG A 106 -44.31 13.95 -6.83
CA ARG A 106 -44.21 12.56 -7.24
C ARG A 106 -43.66 12.46 -8.67
N PRO A 107 -42.51 11.80 -8.88
CA PRO A 107 -41.99 11.61 -10.23
C PRO A 107 -42.93 10.74 -11.07
N PRO A 108 -42.92 10.85 -12.41
CA PRO A 108 -43.69 9.95 -13.27
C PRO A 108 -43.35 8.47 -12.98
N ALA A 109 -44.36 7.60 -12.87
CA ALA A 109 -44.17 6.19 -12.48
C ALA A 109 -43.25 5.41 -13.44
N ASN A 110 -43.19 5.79 -14.71
CA ASN A 110 -42.31 5.21 -15.73
C ASN A 110 -40.87 5.73 -15.71
N THR A 111 -40.52 6.64 -14.78
CA THR A 111 -39.15 7.16 -14.60
C THR A 111 -38.44 6.58 -13.37
N VAL A 112 -39.14 5.78 -12.57
CA VAL A 112 -38.63 5.11 -11.37
C VAL A 112 -38.69 3.59 -11.53
N GLN A 113 -37.96 2.85 -10.69
CA GLN A 113 -37.98 1.39 -10.73
C GLN A 113 -39.34 0.84 -10.28
N VAL A 114 -39.75 -0.29 -10.87
CA VAL A 114 -40.91 -1.06 -10.38
C VAL A 114 -40.66 -1.44 -8.92
N GLY A 115 -41.63 -1.16 -8.06
CA GLY A 115 -41.55 -1.39 -6.63
C GLY A 115 -41.09 -0.19 -5.81
N ALA A 116 -40.61 0.89 -6.46
CA ALA A 116 -40.30 2.14 -5.77
C ALA A 116 -41.55 2.70 -5.07
N ILE A 117 -41.35 3.29 -3.89
CA ILE A 117 -42.40 3.89 -3.08
C ILE A 117 -42.32 5.41 -3.10
N PHE A 118 -43.48 6.07 -3.03
CA PHE A 118 -43.60 7.50 -2.82
C PHE A 118 -44.51 7.79 -1.64
N VAL A 119 -44.02 8.64 -0.73
CA VAL A 119 -44.75 9.07 0.46
C VAL A 119 -44.86 10.60 0.49
N VAL A 120 -46.08 11.09 0.71
CA VAL A 120 -46.30 12.51 0.99
C VAL A 120 -46.01 12.75 2.47
N VAL A 121 -45.02 13.59 2.76
CA VAL A 121 -44.62 13.90 4.14
C VAL A 121 -45.79 14.55 4.88
N GLY A 122 -46.21 13.94 5.98
CA GLY A 122 -47.36 14.39 6.78
C GLY A 122 -48.70 13.76 6.40
N ASN A 123 -48.76 12.95 5.34
CA ASN A 123 -49.90 12.08 5.03
C ASN A 123 -49.47 10.61 5.16
N TYR A 124 -49.87 9.99 6.26
CA TYR A 124 -49.47 8.62 6.61
C TYR A 124 -50.48 7.56 6.18
N ASP A 125 -51.64 7.99 5.67
CA ASP A 125 -52.75 7.11 5.34
C ASP A 125 -52.63 6.49 3.95
N VAL A 126 -51.75 7.04 3.11
CA VAL A 126 -51.62 6.60 1.72
C VAL A 126 -50.16 6.42 1.33
N ILE A 127 -49.80 5.21 0.94
CA ILE A 127 -48.50 4.90 0.33
C ILE A 127 -48.70 4.51 -1.12
N TYR A 128 -47.91 5.11 -2.01
CA TYR A 128 -47.93 4.81 -3.43
C TYR A 128 -46.74 3.93 -3.79
N GLN A 129 -46.97 2.90 -4.60
CA GLN A 129 -45.93 2.06 -5.19
C GLN A 129 -45.99 2.13 -6.71
N SER A 130 -44.85 2.27 -7.38
CA SER A 130 -44.80 2.26 -8.84
C SER A 130 -44.89 0.83 -9.36
N ASN A 131 -45.79 0.58 -10.31
CA ASN A 131 -45.82 -0.65 -11.11
C ASN A 131 -45.05 -0.51 -12.45
N GLY A 132 -44.35 0.61 -12.65
CA GLY A 132 -43.60 0.94 -13.87
C GLY A 132 -44.39 1.71 -14.95
N THR A 133 -45.71 1.84 -14.78
CA THR A 133 -46.57 2.66 -15.66
C THR A 133 -47.39 3.66 -14.86
N ASP A 134 -47.89 3.24 -13.70
CA ASP A 134 -48.72 4.01 -12.78
C ASP A 134 -48.25 3.86 -11.32
N TRP A 135 -48.73 4.78 -10.48
CA TRP A 135 -48.61 4.71 -9.04
C TRP A 135 -49.87 4.08 -8.45
N VAL A 136 -49.73 2.90 -7.84
CA VAL A 136 -50.83 2.19 -7.17
C VAL A 136 -50.80 2.46 -5.67
N VAL A 137 -51.97 2.62 -5.07
CA VAL A 137 -52.12 2.74 -3.61
C VAL A 137 -52.03 1.34 -3.01
N ILE A 138 -51.19 1.17 -1.98
CA ILE A 138 -50.94 -0.14 -1.35
C ILE A 138 -51.29 -0.18 0.15
N SER A 139 -51.54 0.98 0.74
CA SER A 139 -52.04 1.15 2.10
C SER A 139 -52.76 2.48 2.20
#